data_AF-A0A674EGN8-F1
#
_entry.id   AF-A0A674EGN8-F1
#
_cell.length_a   1.000
_cell.length_b   1.000
_cell.length_c   1.000
_cell.angle_alpha   90.00
_cell.angle_beta   90.00
_cell.angle_gamma   90.00
#
_symmetry.space_group_name_H-M   'P 1'
#
loop_
_entity.id
_entity.type
_entity.pdbx_description
1 polymer ?
#
loop_
_entity_poly.entity_id
_entity_poly.type
_entity_poly.pdbx_seq_one_letter_code
_entity_poly.pdbx_strand_id
1 'polypeptide(L)'
;METLNEIDHLQSSGFGRPLPRHGLQLLHWFSNDYVTFNNDSEMVTVRNPKKKAFGFHRFFDTQLLPDQDLPCYQVGNLNAPGSENLPRDVRNNYTGHNDDSNIDRIIISMQSDRVLDRIYVTQHDHHRGAFDPQRTYRISKGLISIIRNLDLDELLEQTGYSLPCPSSMATLNEMRHLQSSGFGTPRPRHGLHLLYWFAHNYVKFNKKGEMLTVCNPEKKVFGFHQFFDKIEEHDGQCNQLLPDHGLPYYEVGNLNAPGSRNLPRYVRKNHAGHDDDSNIDRIIISMQSDRVLDRIYVTQHDHHRGAFDPQRTYRISKGLISIIRNLELDELLEETGFS
;
A
#
# COMPACT_ATOMS: atom_id res chain seq x y z
N MET A 1 -26.52 12.31 -8.37
CA MET A 1 -25.22 11.63 -8.29
C MET A 1 -24.73 11.67 -6.86
N GLU A 2 -24.36 10.51 -6.34
CA GLU A 2 -23.83 10.34 -4.98
C GLU A 2 -22.35 10.79 -4.89
N THR A 3 -21.91 11.21 -3.69
CA THR A 3 -20.51 11.59 -3.41
C THR A 3 -19.88 10.58 -2.45
N LEU A 4 -18.76 9.97 -2.85
CA LEU A 4 -17.98 9.06 -2.02
C LEU A 4 -16.99 9.87 -1.16
N ASN A 5 -17.12 9.72 0.15
CA ASN A 5 -16.34 10.47 1.15
C ASN A 5 -15.32 9.61 1.88
N GLU A 6 -15.59 8.31 2.00
CA GLU A 6 -14.83 7.35 2.82
C GLU A 6 -14.57 6.06 2.04
N ILE A 7 -13.67 5.22 2.55
CA ILE A 7 -13.31 3.94 1.91
C ILE A 7 -14.51 3.00 1.84
N ASP A 8 -15.36 2.97 2.87
CA ASP A 8 -16.58 2.14 2.90
C ASP A 8 -17.58 2.52 1.80
N HIS A 9 -17.65 3.81 1.42
CA HIS A 9 -18.47 4.25 0.30
C HIS A 9 -17.88 3.74 -1.03
N LEU A 10 -16.56 3.76 -1.17
CA LEU A 10 -15.86 3.18 -2.33
C LEU A 10 -16.06 1.66 -2.40
N GLN A 11 -16.01 0.97 -1.25
CA GLN A 11 -16.33 -0.46 -1.10
C GLN A 11 -17.81 -0.77 -1.40
N SER A 12 -18.73 0.12 -1.10
CA SER A 12 -20.15 -0.10 -1.39
C SER A 12 -20.49 0.18 -2.87
N SER A 13 -19.78 1.11 -3.50
CA SER A 13 -20.04 1.54 -4.88
C SER A 13 -19.78 0.47 -5.95
N GLY A 14 -18.89 -0.49 -5.65
CA GLY A 14 -18.40 -1.49 -6.61
C GLY A 14 -17.37 -0.96 -7.62
N PHE A 15 -16.95 0.31 -7.54
CA PHE A 15 -16.03 0.89 -8.52
C PHE A 15 -14.69 0.14 -8.57
N GLY A 16 -14.20 -0.14 -9.79
CA GLY A 16 -12.95 -0.87 -10.01
C GLY A 16 -12.98 -2.34 -9.61
N ARG A 17 -14.16 -2.92 -9.35
CA ARG A 17 -14.32 -4.32 -8.91
C ARG A 17 -15.43 -5.03 -9.67
N PRO A 18 -15.37 -6.37 -9.79
CA PRO A 18 -14.28 -7.27 -9.38
C PRO A 18 -13.11 -7.28 -10.38
N LEU A 19 -12.06 -8.07 -10.12
CA LEU A 19 -11.05 -8.45 -11.13
C LEU A 19 -11.77 -8.88 -12.43
N PRO A 20 -11.31 -8.48 -13.63
CA PRO A 20 -10.02 -7.86 -13.97
C PRO A 20 -9.99 -6.32 -13.97
N ARG A 21 -10.97 -5.66 -13.37
CA ARG A 21 -11.09 -4.19 -13.40
C ARG A 21 -9.91 -3.48 -12.74
N HIS A 22 -9.51 -2.34 -13.31
CA HIS A 22 -8.32 -1.59 -12.88
C HIS A 22 -8.64 -0.28 -12.17
N GLY A 23 -9.93 0.05 -11.98
CA GLY A 23 -10.37 1.34 -11.47
C GLY A 23 -9.75 1.73 -10.11
N LEU A 24 -9.52 0.78 -9.21
CA LEU A 24 -8.92 1.05 -7.90
C LEU A 24 -7.43 1.35 -8.02
N GLN A 25 -6.70 0.61 -8.85
CA GLN A 25 -5.29 0.88 -9.19
C GLN A 25 -5.15 2.25 -9.84
N LEU A 26 -6.05 2.57 -10.77
CA LEU A 26 -6.10 3.88 -11.44
C LEU A 26 -6.37 5.02 -10.43
N LEU A 27 -7.29 4.83 -9.49
CA LEU A 27 -7.62 5.82 -8.46
C LEU A 27 -6.49 6.01 -7.44
N HIS A 28 -5.79 4.93 -7.09
CA HIS A 28 -4.60 4.98 -6.25
C HIS A 28 -3.49 5.82 -6.89
N TRP A 29 -3.13 5.50 -8.14
CA TRP A 29 -2.17 6.28 -8.93
C TRP A 29 -2.61 7.74 -9.06
N PHE A 30 -3.87 7.97 -9.41
CA PHE A 30 -4.40 9.32 -9.58
C PHE A 30 -4.22 10.15 -8.31
N SER A 31 -4.53 9.54 -7.15
CA SER A 31 -4.47 10.19 -5.84
C SER A 31 -3.04 10.46 -5.39
N ASN A 32 -2.11 9.51 -5.60
CA ASN A 32 -0.75 9.56 -5.09
C ASN A 32 0.22 10.31 -6.02
N ASP A 33 0.11 10.09 -7.33
CA ASP A 33 1.10 10.56 -8.31
C ASP A 33 0.61 11.71 -9.20
N TYR A 34 -0.69 11.75 -9.52
CA TYR A 34 -1.20 12.70 -10.50
C TYR A 34 -1.72 14.00 -9.89
N VAL A 35 -2.23 13.97 -8.66
CA VAL A 35 -2.69 15.17 -7.95
C VAL A 35 -1.77 15.53 -6.78
N THR A 36 -1.83 16.79 -6.35
CA THR A 36 -1.19 17.29 -5.12
C THR A 36 -2.00 18.48 -4.59
N PHE A 37 -1.66 18.98 -3.41
CA PHE A 37 -2.24 20.20 -2.87
C PHE A 37 -1.21 21.33 -2.95
N ASN A 38 -1.63 22.52 -3.41
CA ASN A 38 -0.79 23.71 -3.40
C ASN A 38 -0.81 24.41 -2.02
N ASN A 39 -0.10 25.52 -1.90
CA ASN A 39 -0.01 26.28 -0.64
C ASN A 39 -1.37 26.85 -0.19
N ASP A 40 -2.30 27.05 -1.13
CA ASP A 40 -3.65 27.54 -0.88
C ASP A 40 -4.63 26.40 -0.56
N SER A 41 -4.12 25.18 -0.34
CA SER A 41 -4.89 23.96 -0.11
C SER A 41 -5.83 23.58 -1.27
N GLU A 42 -5.57 24.11 -2.46
CA GLU A 42 -6.27 23.71 -3.68
C GLU A 42 -5.66 22.42 -4.22
N MET A 43 -6.53 21.54 -4.73
CA MET A 43 -6.08 20.33 -5.40
C MET A 43 -5.66 20.68 -6.81
N VAL A 44 -4.42 20.36 -7.16
CA VAL A 44 -3.84 20.65 -8.47
C VAL A 44 -3.28 19.40 -9.12
N THR A 45 -3.32 19.35 -10.44
CA THR A 45 -2.73 18.26 -11.21
C THR A 45 -1.23 18.50 -11.42
N VAL A 46 -0.44 17.43 -11.35
CA VAL A 46 1.01 17.45 -11.59
C VAL A 46 1.31 17.78 -13.05
N ARG A 47 0.43 17.35 -13.97
CA ARG A 47 0.51 17.68 -15.40
C ARG A 47 -0.82 18.25 -15.91
N ASN A 48 -0.75 19.08 -16.94
CA ASN A 48 -1.95 19.60 -17.59
C ASN A 48 -2.60 18.50 -18.46
N PRO A 49 -3.87 18.13 -18.23
CA PRO A 49 -4.55 17.07 -18.99
C PRO A 49 -4.70 17.39 -20.49
N LYS A 50 -4.64 18.68 -20.90
CA LYS A 50 -4.63 19.10 -22.31
C LYS A 50 -3.44 18.52 -23.10
N LYS A 51 -2.35 18.16 -22.42
CA LYS A 51 -1.16 17.56 -23.03
C LYS A 51 -1.30 16.07 -23.32
N LYS A 52 -2.45 15.46 -22.98
CA LYS A 52 -2.80 14.07 -23.28
C LYS A 52 -1.82 13.01 -22.72
N ALA A 53 -1.04 13.36 -21.71
CA ALA A 53 -0.20 12.39 -21.00
C ALA A 53 -1.08 11.31 -20.36
N PHE A 54 -0.57 10.09 -20.19
CA PHE A 54 -1.27 8.98 -19.51
C PHE A 54 -2.62 8.58 -20.15
N GLY A 55 -2.88 8.96 -21.41
CA GLY A 55 -4.16 8.71 -22.08
C GLY A 55 -5.25 9.73 -21.74
N PHE A 56 -4.93 10.84 -21.07
CA PHE A 56 -5.90 11.91 -20.84
C PHE A 56 -6.44 12.45 -22.16
N HIS A 57 -7.76 12.66 -22.21
CA HIS A 57 -8.39 13.33 -23.34
C HIS A 57 -9.67 14.03 -22.90
N ARG A 58 -10.15 14.91 -23.77
CA ARG A 58 -11.32 15.74 -23.51
C ARG A 58 -12.57 14.88 -23.35
N PHE A 59 -13.35 15.15 -22.30
CA PHE A 59 -14.63 14.49 -22.04
C PHE A 59 -15.77 15.37 -22.55
N PHE A 60 -16.78 14.77 -23.19
CA PHE A 60 -17.85 15.49 -23.91
C PHE A 60 -19.27 14.95 -23.67
N ASP A 61 -19.48 13.97 -22.79
CA ASP A 61 -20.82 13.44 -22.55
C ASP A 61 -21.60 14.40 -21.65
N THR A 62 -22.55 15.14 -22.24
CA THR A 62 -23.33 16.19 -21.58
C THR A 62 -24.44 15.66 -20.66
N GLN A 63 -24.73 14.35 -20.67
CA GLN A 63 -25.82 13.76 -19.90
C GLN A 63 -25.33 13.06 -18.62
N LEU A 64 -24.03 12.72 -18.55
CA LEU A 64 -23.46 11.97 -17.43
C LEU A 64 -23.27 12.82 -16.16
N LEU A 65 -22.67 14.01 -16.30
CA LEU A 65 -22.27 14.85 -15.16
C LEU A 65 -23.18 16.08 -15.05
N PRO A 66 -23.60 16.47 -13.83
CA PRO A 66 -24.29 17.71 -13.57
C PRO A 66 -23.34 18.88 -13.82
N ASP A 67 -23.87 19.95 -14.44
CA ASP A 67 -23.23 21.26 -14.60
C ASP A 67 -21.79 21.22 -15.15
N GLN A 68 -21.68 21.09 -16.48
CA GLN A 68 -20.41 21.01 -17.22
C GLN A 68 -19.91 22.37 -17.73
N ASP A 69 -20.12 23.43 -16.95
CA ASP A 69 -19.65 24.78 -17.29
C ASP A 69 -18.11 24.86 -17.37
N LEU A 70 -17.44 23.90 -16.73
CA LEU A 70 -15.99 23.80 -16.70
C LEU A 70 -15.45 22.70 -17.61
N PRO A 71 -14.20 22.85 -18.08
CA PRO A 71 -13.58 21.86 -18.91
C PRO A 71 -13.33 20.51 -18.20
N CYS A 72 -14.00 19.44 -18.66
CA CYS A 72 -13.79 18.07 -18.23
C CYS A 72 -12.78 17.26 -19.07
N TYR A 73 -12.03 16.37 -18.43
CA TYR A 73 -11.09 15.42 -19.06
C TYR A 73 -11.24 14.06 -18.42
N GLN A 74 -10.98 12.98 -19.18
CA GLN A 74 -11.03 11.62 -18.66
C GLN A 74 -9.71 10.88 -18.85
N VAL A 75 -9.47 9.89 -17.98
CA VAL A 75 -8.36 8.93 -18.04
C VAL A 75 -8.86 7.53 -17.64
N GLY A 76 -8.09 6.50 -17.96
CA GLY A 76 -8.39 5.11 -17.62
C GLY A 76 -8.77 4.23 -18.81
N ASN A 77 -8.90 4.80 -20.01
CA ASN A 77 -8.98 3.99 -21.22
C ASN A 77 -7.57 3.50 -21.59
N LEU A 78 -7.28 2.23 -21.34
CA LEU A 78 -5.99 1.61 -21.65
C LEU A 78 -5.70 1.48 -23.15
N ASN A 79 -6.69 1.69 -24.02
CA ASN A 79 -6.51 1.80 -25.47
C ASN A 79 -6.22 3.22 -25.95
N ALA A 80 -6.29 4.23 -25.09
CA ALA A 80 -6.06 5.61 -25.50
C ALA A 80 -4.56 5.87 -25.74
N PRO A 81 -4.18 6.64 -26.77
CA PRO A 81 -2.78 7.02 -26.98
C PRO A 81 -2.19 7.70 -25.73
N GLY A 82 -1.03 7.23 -25.27
CA GLY A 82 -0.38 7.72 -24.06
C GLY A 82 -0.66 6.89 -22.81
N SER A 83 -1.62 5.96 -22.85
CA SER A 83 -1.97 5.06 -21.73
C SER A 83 -0.81 4.11 -21.36
N GLU A 84 0.10 3.83 -22.28
CA GLU A 84 1.29 3.00 -22.06
C GLU A 84 2.23 3.58 -21.00
N ASN A 85 2.08 4.86 -20.67
CA ASN A 85 2.82 5.55 -19.62
C ASN A 85 2.17 5.46 -18.23
N LEU A 86 0.98 4.84 -18.11
CA LEU A 86 0.40 4.53 -16.81
C LEU A 86 1.25 3.49 -16.07
N PRO A 87 1.26 3.50 -14.71
CA PRO A 87 1.99 2.52 -13.93
C PRO A 87 1.62 1.09 -14.32
N ARG A 88 2.57 0.17 -14.12
CA ARG A 88 2.39 -1.24 -14.45
C ARG A 88 1.17 -1.82 -13.73
N ASP A 89 0.96 -1.50 -12.46
CA ASP A 89 -0.15 -2.05 -11.68
C ASP A 89 -1.54 -1.63 -12.19
N VAL A 90 -1.66 -0.44 -12.80
CA VAL A 90 -2.89 -0.01 -13.49
C VAL A 90 -3.16 -0.85 -14.74
N ARG A 91 -2.10 -1.35 -15.39
CA ARG A 91 -2.19 -2.07 -16.67
C ARG A 91 -2.15 -3.59 -16.54
N ASN A 92 -1.77 -4.13 -15.38
CA ASN A 92 -1.45 -5.55 -15.21
C ASN A 92 -2.59 -6.51 -15.58
N ASN A 93 -3.83 -6.14 -15.27
CA ASN A 93 -4.99 -7.00 -15.49
C ASN A 93 -5.66 -6.77 -16.85
N TYR A 94 -5.09 -5.91 -17.69
CA TYR A 94 -5.65 -5.61 -18.99
C TYR A 94 -5.48 -6.79 -19.94
N THR A 95 -6.59 -7.33 -20.44
CA THR A 95 -6.57 -8.56 -21.26
C THR A 95 -6.38 -8.29 -22.75
N GLY A 96 -6.60 -7.04 -23.20
CA GLY A 96 -6.66 -6.73 -24.63
C GLY A 96 -7.98 -7.14 -25.31
N HIS A 97 -8.90 -7.77 -24.58
CA HIS A 97 -10.19 -8.21 -25.09
C HIS A 97 -11.30 -7.21 -24.79
N ASN A 98 -12.46 -7.40 -25.41
CA ASN A 98 -13.67 -6.62 -25.12
C ASN A 98 -14.36 -7.21 -23.88
N ASP A 99 -13.74 -7.03 -22.72
CA ASP A 99 -14.21 -7.46 -21.41
C ASP A 99 -14.11 -6.33 -20.37
N ASP A 100 -14.48 -6.60 -19.13
CA ASP A 100 -14.53 -5.59 -18.08
C ASP A 100 -13.14 -5.08 -17.63
N SER A 101 -12.02 -5.60 -18.17
CA SER A 101 -10.67 -5.18 -17.77
C SER A 101 -10.31 -3.75 -18.15
N ASN A 102 -11.13 -3.04 -18.94
CA ASN A 102 -10.86 -1.68 -19.37
C ASN A 102 -12.10 -0.75 -19.35
N ILE A 103 -13.02 -0.94 -18.41
CA ILE A 103 -14.23 -0.11 -18.30
C ILE A 103 -14.08 1.11 -17.39
N ASP A 104 -13.17 1.10 -16.42
CA ASP A 104 -13.10 2.14 -15.41
C ASP A 104 -12.52 3.45 -15.93
N ARG A 105 -13.15 4.58 -15.57
CA ARG A 105 -12.64 5.92 -15.87
C ARG A 105 -12.62 6.80 -14.64
N ILE A 106 -11.64 7.71 -14.62
CA ILE A 106 -11.67 8.90 -13.79
C ILE A 106 -11.92 10.09 -14.70
N ILE A 107 -12.89 10.93 -14.33
CA ILE A 107 -13.20 12.19 -15.01
C ILE A 107 -12.90 13.34 -14.05
N ILE A 108 -12.22 14.36 -14.53
CA ILE A 108 -11.85 15.56 -13.76
C ILE A 108 -12.38 16.81 -14.45
N SER A 109 -13.02 17.70 -13.69
CA SER A 109 -13.32 19.06 -14.13
C SER A 109 -12.20 20.01 -13.67
N MET A 110 -11.84 20.95 -14.52
CA MET A 110 -10.70 21.85 -14.31
C MET A 110 -11.16 23.30 -14.24
N GLN A 111 -10.78 24.04 -13.20
CA GLN A 111 -11.02 25.48 -13.09
C GLN A 111 -10.03 26.27 -13.95
N SER A 112 -8.79 25.77 -14.04
CA SER A 112 -7.71 26.34 -14.84
C SER A 112 -6.81 25.23 -15.38
N ASP A 113 -5.65 25.56 -15.94
CA ASP A 113 -4.75 24.58 -16.55
C ASP A 113 -4.25 23.47 -15.59
N ARG A 114 -4.27 23.71 -14.28
CA ARG A 114 -3.85 22.74 -13.27
C ARG A 114 -4.76 22.66 -12.05
N VAL A 115 -5.61 23.66 -11.79
CA VAL A 115 -6.50 23.64 -10.62
C VAL A 115 -7.71 22.76 -10.90
N LEU A 116 -7.90 21.75 -10.06
CA LEU A 116 -8.96 20.76 -10.16
C LEU A 116 -10.19 21.22 -9.39
N ASP A 117 -11.36 21.12 -10.04
CA ASP A 117 -12.66 21.47 -9.45
C ASP A 117 -13.34 20.25 -8.80
N ARG A 118 -13.67 19.24 -9.61
CA ARG A 118 -14.38 18.02 -9.19
C ARG A 118 -13.77 16.77 -9.82
N ILE A 119 -13.88 15.67 -9.10
CA ILE A 119 -13.42 14.34 -9.52
C ILE A 119 -14.65 13.44 -9.56
N TYR A 120 -14.71 12.63 -10.60
CA TYR A 120 -15.72 11.61 -10.77
C TYR A 120 -15.05 10.28 -11.14
N VAL A 121 -15.66 9.20 -10.69
CA VAL A 121 -15.35 7.84 -11.13
C VAL A 121 -16.56 7.27 -11.83
N THR A 122 -16.34 6.54 -12.91
CA THR A 122 -17.40 5.91 -13.69
C THR A 122 -16.91 4.63 -14.36
N GLN A 123 -17.84 3.88 -14.93
CA GLN A 123 -17.55 2.76 -15.79
C GLN A 123 -18.21 2.94 -17.16
N HIS A 124 -17.54 2.42 -18.17
CA HIS A 124 -18.04 2.34 -19.53
C HIS A 124 -18.80 1.03 -19.72
N ASP A 125 -20.00 1.09 -20.30
CA ASP A 125 -20.78 -0.09 -20.70
C ASP A 125 -20.37 -0.48 -22.14
N HIS A 126 -19.72 -1.64 -22.29
CA HIS A 126 -19.29 -2.16 -23.59
C HIS A 126 -20.46 -2.50 -24.53
N HIS A 127 -21.64 -2.83 -24.00
CA HIS A 127 -22.81 -3.18 -24.80
C HIS A 127 -23.54 -1.93 -25.30
N ARG A 128 -23.52 -0.85 -24.52
CA ARG A 128 -24.18 0.43 -24.87
C ARG A 128 -23.26 1.44 -25.55
N GLY A 129 -21.94 1.27 -25.44
CA GLY A 129 -20.98 2.25 -25.95
C GLY A 129 -21.04 3.59 -25.21
N ALA A 130 -21.51 3.59 -23.96
CA ALA A 130 -21.81 4.78 -23.17
C ALA A 130 -21.37 4.58 -21.71
N PHE A 131 -21.22 5.69 -20.99
CA PHE A 131 -21.00 5.65 -19.54
C PHE A 131 -22.26 5.25 -18.79
N ASP A 132 -22.09 4.59 -17.66
CA ASP A 132 -23.19 4.18 -16.79
C ASP A 132 -23.47 5.26 -15.72
N PRO A 133 -24.58 6.02 -15.82
CA PRO A 133 -24.89 7.08 -14.86
C PRO A 133 -25.21 6.55 -13.46
N GLN A 134 -25.68 5.29 -13.34
CA GLN A 134 -25.96 4.66 -12.04
C GLN A 134 -24.68 4.21 -11.35
N ARG A 135 -23.59 4.07 -12.10
CA ARG A 135 -22.25 3.71 -11.62
C ARG A 135 -21.28 4.88 -11.75
N THR A 136 -21.81 6.10 -11.73
CA THR A 136 -21.03 7.33 -11.74
C THR A 136 -21.16 8.05 -10.42
N TYR A 137 -20.02 8.31 -9.79
CA TYR A 137 -19.95 8.89 -8.46
C TYR A 137 -18.98 10.05 -8.45
N ARG A 138 -19.29 11.06 -7.62
CA ARG A 138 -18.35 12.13 -7.31
C ARG A 138 -17.40 11.66 -6.21
N ILE A 139 -16.11 11.97 -6.32
CA ILE A 139 -15.12 11.71 -5.27
C ILE A 139 -14.85 13.02 -4.51
N SER A 140 -14.88 12.95 -3.19
CA SER A 140 -14.52 14.09 -2.33
C SER A 140 -13.00 14.31 -2.25
N LYS A 141 -12.58 15.54 -1.94
CA LYS A 141 -11.16 15.83 -1.64
C LYS A 141 -10.66 15.07 -0.39
N GLY A 142 -11.56 14.81 0.56
CA GLY A 142 -11.27 14.02 1.76
C GLY A 142 -10.90 12.58 1.40
N LEU A 143 -11.69 11.92 0.55
CA LEU A 143 -11.40 10.56 0.10
C LEU A 143 -10.07 10.46 -0.65
N ILE A 144 -9.73 11.42 -1.51
CA ILE A 144 -8.39 11.48 -2.14
C ILE A 144 -7.29 11.57 -1.09
N SER A 145 -7.49 12.35 -0.02
CA SER A 145 -6.51 12.47 1.06
C SER A 145 -6.37 11.18 1.86
N ILE A 146 -7.46 10.44 2.07
CA ILE A 146 -7.44 9.11 2.70
C ILE A 146 -6.63 8.14 1.82
N ILE A 147 -6.94 8.05 0.52
CA ILE A 147 -6.27 7.13 -0.43
C ILE A 147 -4.78 7.43 -0.53
N ARG A 148 -4.35 8.69 -0.42
CA ARG A 148 -2.91 9.07 -0.40
C ARG A 148 -2.13 8.54 0.80
N ASN A 149 -2.83 8.20 1.87
CA ASN A 149 -2.22 7.61 3.05
C ASN A 149 -2.17 6.08 2.97
N LEU A 150 -2.83 5.49 1.97
CA LEU A 150 -2.84 4.05 1.73
C LEU A 150 -1.84 3.67 0.63
N ASP A 151 -1.16 2.55 0.81
CA ASP A 151 -0.53 1.87 -0.32
C ASP A 151 -1.59 1.14 -1.18
N LEU A 152 -1.17 0.61 -2.33
CA LEU A 152 -2.12 0.03 -3.27
C LEU A 152 -2.82 -1.19 -2.68
N ASP A 153 -2.08 -2.07 -2.01
CA ASP A 153 -2.65 -3.31 -1.49
C ASP A 153 -3.59 -3.03 -0.32
N GLU A 154 -3.26 -2.06 0.55
CA GLU A 154 -4.16 -1.59 1.61
C GLU A 154 -5.49 -1.09 1.02
N LEU A 155 -5.46 -0.32 -0.08
CA LEU A 155 -6.67 0.11 -0.77
C LEU A 155 -7.45 -1.08 -1.34
N LEU A 156 -6.77 -2.02 -2.00
CA LEU A 156 -7.40 -3.21 -2.58
C LEU A 156 -8.04 -4.10 -1.51
N GLU A 157 -7.38 -4.30 -0.37
CA GLU A 157 -7.86 -5.09 0.76
C GLU A 157 -9.09 -4.44 1.40
N GLN A 158 -9.00 -3.14 1.76
CA GLN A 158 -10.12 -2.43 2.39
C GLN A 158 -11.35 -2.31 1.47
N THR A 159 -11.14 -2.30 0.16
CA THR A 159 -12.24 -2.32 -0.80
C THR A 159 -12.66 -3.73 -1.20
N GLY A 160 -12.09 -4.80 -0.66
CA GLY A 160 -12.47 -6.17 -0.97
C GLY A 160 -12.20 -6.59 -2.41
N TYR A 161 -11.17 -6.03 -3.04
CA TYR A 161 -10.66 -6.48 -4.34
C TYR A 161 -9.84 -7.77 -4.14
N SER A 162 -10.49 -8.92 -4.32
CA SER A 162 -9.82 -10.22 -4.19
C SER A 162 -8.96 -10.53 -5.42
N LEU A 163 -7.64 -10.55 -5.26
CA LEU A 163 -6.73 -11.16 -6.22
C LEU A 163 -6.78 -12.70 -6.08
N PRO A 164 -6.76 -13.48 -7.18
CA PRO A 164 -6.58 -14.92 -7.14
C PRO A 164 -5.11 -15.21 -6.85
N CYS A 165 -4.68 -15.04 -5.60
CA CYS A 165 -3.41 -15.61 -5.13
C CYS A 165 -3.59 -16.14 -3.70
N PRO A 166 -3.19 -17.40 -3.43
CA PRO A 166 -3.42 -18.04 -2.15
C PRO A 166 -2.35 -17.60 -1.16
N SER A 167 -2.69 -16.61 -0.35
CA SER A 167 -2.26 -16.38 1.04
C SER A 167 -2.70 -14.96 1.36
N SER A 168 -3.91 -14.81 1.90
CA SER A 168 -4.39 -13.55 2.49
C SER A 168 -3.54 -13.24 3.72
N MET A 169 -2.29 -12.82 3.50
CA MET A 169 -1.41 -12.37 4.55
C MET A 169 -2.01 -11.08 5.11
N ALA A 170 -2.52 -11.15 6.33
CA ALA A 170 -3.26 -10.05 6.91
C ALA A 170 -2.36 -8.82 7.10
N THR A 171 -2.92 -7.65 6.82
CA THR A 171 -2.25 -6.37 7.04
C THR A 171 -2.62 -5.79 8.42
N LEU A 172 -1.60 -5.54 9.25
CA LEU A 172 -1.75 -4.84 10.52
C LEU A 172 -1.80 -3.34 10.25
N ASN A 173 -3.02 -2.81 10.25
CA ASN A 173 -3.31 -1.41 9.96
C ASN A 173 -3.43 -0.52 11.21
N GLU A 174 -3.73 -1.11 12.37
CA GLU A 174 -4.07 -0.39 13.60
C GLU A 174 -3.48 -1.10 14.82
N MET A 175 -3.38 -0.38 15.95
CA MET A 175 -2.82 -0.90 17.21
C MET A 175 -3.52 -2.17 17.70
N ARG A 176 -4.86 -2.24 17.59
CA ARG A 176 -5.62 -3.45 17.93
C ARG A 176 -5.25 -4.67 17.09
N HIS A 177 -4.85 -4.48 15.83
CA HIS A 177 -4.41 -5.57 14.96
C HIS A 177 -3.02 -6.06 15.39
N LEU A 178 -2.11 -5.13 15.73
CA LEU A 178 -0.80 -5.45 16.30
C LEU A 178 -0.94 -6.24 17.60
N GLN A 179 -1.76 -5.77 18.53
CA GLN A 179 -2.06 -6.48 19.77
C GLN A 179 -2.59 -7.90 19.52
N SER A 180 -3.60 -8.03 18.64
CA SER A 180 -4.24 -9.32 18.35
C SER A 180 -3.34 -10.30 17.60
N SER A 181 -2.33 -9.82 16.88
CA SER A 181 -1.35 -10.68 16.19
C SER A 181 -0.43 -11.45 17.14
N GLY A 182 -0.22 -10.91 18.35
CA GLY A 182 0.75 -11.44 19.32
C GLY A 182 2.22 -11.25 18.91
N PHE A 183 2.51 -10.39 17.93
CA PHE A 183 3.89 -10.15 17.50
C PHE A 183 4.71 -9.54 18.65
N GLY A 184 5.87 -10.14 18.94
CA GLY A 184 6.75 -9.69 20.01
C GLY A 184 6.21 -9.88 21.43
N THR A 185 5.12 -10.64 21.62
CA THR A 185 4.56 -11.02 22.92
C THR A 185 4.48 -12.55 23.07
N PRO A 186 4.52 -13.10 24.29
CA PRO A 186 4.79 -12.44 25.58
C PRO A 186 6.30 -12.22 25.82
N ARG A 187 6.69 -11.72 27.00
CA ARG A 187 8.10 -11.74 27.44
C ARG A 187 8.66 -13.17 27.33
N PRO A 188 9.93 -13.37 26.95
CA PRO A 188 11.02 -12.37 26.82
C PRO A 188 11.20 -11.78 25.41
N ARG A 189 10.24 -11.99 24.50
CA ARG A 189 10.33 -11.58 23.09
C ARG A 189 10.66 -10.10 22.91
N HIS A 190 11.41 -9.81 21.84
CA HIS A 190 11.96 -8.48 21.57
C HIS A 190 11.27 -7.76 20.40
N GLY A 191 10.35 -8.42 19.69
CA GLY A 191 9.71 -7.93 18.48
C GLY A 191 9.11 -6.54 18.60
N LEU A 192 8.40 -6.24 19.69
CA LEU A 192 7.81 -4.90 19.90
C LEU A 192 8.88 -3.82 20.09
N HIS A 193 9.95 -4.12 20.83
CA HIS A 193 11.08 -3.20 20.98
C HIS A 193 11.81 -2.98 19.64
N LEU A 194 11.92 -4.04 18.83
CA LEU A 194 12.49 -3.98 17.49
C LEU A 194 11.62 -3.14 16.54
N LEU A 195 10.30 -3.33 16.55
CA LEU A 195 9.35 -2.58 15.73
C LEU A 195 9.32 -1.09 16.12
N TYR A 196 9.37 -0.80 17.43
CA TYR A 196 9.51 0.56 17.93
C TYR A 196 10.77 1.24 17.38
N TRP A 197 11.93 0.59 17.52
CA TRP A 197 13.20 1.09 16.98
C TRP A 197 13.13 1.29 15.47
N PHE A 198 12.57 0.31 14.76
CA PHE A 198 12.46 0.35 13.31
C PHE A 198 11.62 1.56 12.87
N ALA A 199 10.44 1.73 13.46
CA ALA A 199 9.54 2.83 13.17
C ALA A 199 10.17 4.20 13.50
N HIS A 200 10.80 4.35 14.67
CA HIS A 200 11.34 5.64 15.16
C HIS A 200 12.69 6.03 14.53
N ASN A 201 13.63 5.08 14.51
CA ASN A 201 15.03 5.37 14.25
C ASN A 201 15.49 4.93 12.85
N TYR A 202 14.84 3.93 12.24
CA TYR A 202 15.26 3.40 10.95
C TYR A 202 14.44 3.93 9.78
N VAL A 203 13.14 4.16 9.95
CA VAL A 203 12.26 4.72 8.93
C VAL A 203 12.12 6.24 9.09
N LYS A 204 12.03 6.97 7.97
CA LYS A 204 11.70 8.39 7.88
C LYS A 204 10.66 8.61 6.79
N PHE A 205 9.86 9.65 6.91
CA PHE A 205 8.92 10.06 5.86
C PHE A 205 9.47 11.29 5.13
N ASN A 206 9.43 11.28 3.80
CA ASN A 206 9.76 12.47 3.02
C ASN A 206 8.51 13.37 2.83
N LYS A 207 8.68 14.52 2.14
CA LYS A 207 7.59 15.48 1.90
C LYS A 207 6.44 14.93 1.04
N LYS A 208 6.67 13.85 0.28
CA LYS A 208 5.65 13.14 -0.50
C LYS A 208 4.96 12.05 0.32
N GLY A 209 5.39 11.83 1.56
CA GLY A 209 4.92 10.75 2.41
C GLY A 209 5.54 9.39 2.07
N GLU A 210 6.59 9.30 1.25
CA GLU A 210 7.27 8.02 1.00
C GLU A 210 8.11 7.62 2.22
N MET A 211 8.14 6.32 2.53
CA MET A 211 8.98 5.76 3.58
C MET A 211 10.42 5.60 3.07
N LEU A 212 11.37 6.20 3.79
CA LEU A 212 12.79 6.14 3.50
C LEU A 212 13.55 5.47 4.64
N THR A 213 14.50 4.62 4.32
CA THR A 213 15.42 4.05 5.32
C THR A 213 16.56 5.01 5.64
N VAL A 214 16.98 5.04 6.91
CA VAL A 214 18.13 5.84 7.37
C VAL A 214 19.44 5.31 6.80
N CYS A 215 19.53 4.02 6.51
CA CYS A 215 20.66 3.36 5.90
C CYS A 215 20.18 2.31 4.89
N ASN A 216 20.93 2.09 3.81
CA ASN A 216 20.68 0.95 2.91
C ASN A 216 20.95 -0.35 3.70
N PRO A 217 20.01 -1.32 3.72
CA PRO A 217 20.17 -2.60 4.42
C PRO A 217 21.32 -3.47 3.89
N GLU A 218 21.77 -3.29 2.65
CA GLU A 218 22.93 -3.99 2.06
C GLU A 218 24.23 -3.72 2.82
N LYS A 219 24.30 -2.62 3.56
CA LYS A 219 25.45 -2.29 4.42
C LYS A 219 25.53 -3.16 5.66
N LYS A 220 24.53 -4.02 5.91
CA LYS A 220 24.45 -4.96 7.04
C LYS A 220 24.55 -4.33 8.42
N VAL A 221 24.30 -3.02 8.52
CA VAL A 221 24.22 -2.32 9.80
C VAL A 221 23.01 -2.85 10.57
N PHE A 222 23.06 -2.86 11.90
CA PHE A 222 21.97 -3.35 12.77
C PHE A 222 21.64 -4.84 12.64
N GLY A 223 22.42 -5.60 11.86
CA GLY A 223 22.14 -7.01 11.59
C GLY A 223 21.28 -7.26 10.36
N PHE A 224 21.06 -6.24 9.52
CA PHE A 224 20.39 -6.44 8.24
C PHE A 224 21.15 -7.44 7.37
N HIS A 225 20.42 -8.30 6.69
CA HIS A 225 20.95 -9.18 5.65
C HIS A 225 19.87 -9.46 4.62
N GLN A 226 20.28 -9.83 3.42
CA GLN A 226 19.34 -10.13 2.35
C GLN A 226 18.51 -11.36 2.74
N PHE A 227 17.19 -11.22 2.63
CA PHE A 227 16.24 -12.28 2.86
C PHE A 227 15.97 -12.98 1.53
N PHE A 228 16.14 -14.30 1.52
CA PHE A 228 15.80 -15.15 0.40
C PHE A 228 14.68 -16.06 0.85
N ASP A 229 13.51 -15.85 0.26
CA ASP A 229 12.38 -16.73 0.50
C ASP A 229 12.70 -18.11 -0.09
N LYS A 230 12.73 -19.14 0.77
CA LYS A 230 12.95 -20.50 0.30
C LYS A 230 11.61 -21.03 -0.20
N ILE A 231 11.46 -21.09 -1.52
CA ILE A 231 10.30 -21.74 -2.13
C ILE A 231 10.42 -23.24 -1.85
N GLU A 232 9.62 -23.73 -0.91
CA GLU A 232 9.45 -25.16 -0.69
C GLU A 232 8.23 -25.63 -1.49
N GLU A 233 8.47 -26.50 -2.48
CA GLU A 233 7.42 -27.20 -3.21
C GLU A 233 7.03 -28.47 -2.44
N HIS A 234 5.85 -28.45 -1.81
CA HIS A 234 5.21 -29.66 -1.30
C HIS A 234 3.84 -29.80 -1.96
N ASP A 235 3.57 -30.97 -2.56
CA ASP A 235 2.30 -31.33 -3.21
C ASP A 235 1.81 -30.35 -4.31
N GLY A 236 2.74 -29.69 -5.02
CA GLY A 236 2.43 -28.74 -6.10
C GLY A 236 1.91 -27.38 -5.60
N GLN A 237 2.03 -27.08 -4.30
CA GLN A 237 1.81 -25.76 -3.73
C GLN A 237 3.16 -25.09 -3.46
N CYS A 238 3.35 -23.89 -4.02
CA CYS A 238 4.48 -23.03 -3.71
C CYS A 238 4.25 -22.42 -2.32
N ASN A 239 4.95 -22.87 -1.30
CA ASN A 239 4.91 -22.28 0.03
C ASN A 239 5.88 -21.10 0.12
N GLN A 240 5.57 -20.02 -0.60
CA GLN A 240 6.33 -18.78 -0.53
C GLN A 240 5.85 -17.94 0.67
N LEU A 241 6.76 -17.49 1.55
CA LEU A 241 6.41 -16.69 2.72
C LEU A 241 5.87 -15.31 2.33
N LEU A 242 6.54 -14.63 1.40
CA LEU A 242 6.26 -13.26 0.96
C LEU A 242 5.99 -13.21 -0.55
N PRO A 243 5.11 -12.33 -1.05
CA PRO A 243 4.78 -12.29 -2.47
C PRO A 243 6.00 -11.99 -3.36
N ASP A 244 6.18 -12.76 -4.44
CA ASP A 244 7.13 -12.39 -5.49
C ASP A 244 6.61 -11.22 -6.31
N HIS A 245 7.29 -10.08 -6.21
CA HIS A 245 7.01 -8.88 -6.99
C HIS A 245 8.28 -8.27 -7.60
N GLY A 246 9.36 -9.06 -7.67
CA GLY A 246 10.61 -8.66 -8.32
C GLY A 246 11.45 -7.60 -7.59
N LEU A 247 11.20 -7.34 -6.30
CA LEU A 247 12.03 -6.46 -5.47
C LEU A 247 12.83 -7.25 -4.42
N PRO A 248 14.02 -6.76 -4.00
CA PRO A 248 14.83 -7.43 -2.99
C PRO A 248 14.25 -7.23 -1.59
N TYR A 249 14.30 -8.31 -0.81
CA TYR A 249 13.93 -8.32 0.60
C TYR A 249 15.16 -8.35 1.52
N TYR A 250 15.03 -7.73 2.69
CA TYR A 250 16.06 -7.73 3.74
C TYR A 250 15.43 -7.98 5.11
N GLU A 251 16.08 -8.80 5.93
CA GLU A 251 15.65 -9.16 7.28
C GLU A 251 16.48 -8.43 8.33
N VAL A 252 15.85 -8.03 9.43
CA VAL A 252 16.49 -7.63 10.68
C VAL A 252 15.76 -8.23 11.88
N GLY A 253 16.47 -8.39 12.99
CA GLY A 253 15.90 -8.85 14.26
C GLY A 253 16.65 -10.04 14.84
N ASN A 254 17.39 -10.79 14.03
CA ASN A 254 18.27 -11.83 14.56
C ASN A 254 19.41 -11.20 15.40
N LEU A 255 19.29 -11.30 16.71
CA LEU A 255 20.26 -10.76 17.67
C LEU A 255 21.61 -11.49 17.64
N ASN A 256 21.69 -12.65 16.99
CA ASN A 256 22.93 -13.38 16.73
C ASN A 256 23.60 -12.97 15.39
N ALA A 257 22.94 -12.17 14.54
CA ALA A 257 23.50 -11.76 13.25
C ALA A 257 24.68 -10.79 13.42
N PRO A 258 25.69 -10.84 12.52
CA PRO A 258 26.75 -9.82 12.48
C PRO A 258 26.16 -8.41 12.34
N GLY A 259 26.59 -7.49 13.20
CA GLY A 259 26.07 -6.12 13.23
C GLY A 259 24.84 -5.90 14.11
N SER A 260 24.25 -6.96 14.70
CA SER A 260 23.12 -6.83 15.64
C SER A 260 23.46 -6.00 16.88
N ARG A 261 24.74 -5.95 17.27
CA ARG A 261 25.24 -5.12 18.39
C ARG A 261 24.99 -3.62 18.20
N ASN A 262 24.79 -3.17 16.95
CA ASN A 262 24.42 -1.79 16.64
C ASN A 262 22.96 -1.47 17.00
N LEU A 263 22.10 -2.47 17.24
CA LEU A 263 20.75 -2.25 17.75
C LEU A 263 20.80 -1.64 19.15
N PRO A 264 19.83 -0.77 19.51
CA PRO A 264 19.76 -0.18 20.85
C PRO A 264 19.70 -1.23 21.95
N ARG A 265 20.22 -0.88 23.14
CA ARG A 265 20.24 -1.78 24.29
C ARG A 265 18.83 -2.25 24.68
N TYR A 266 17.81 -1.40 24.57
CA TYR A 266 16.43 -1.77 24.91
C TYR A 266 15.83 -2.84 23.98
N VAL A 267 16.34 -2.99 22.75
CA VAL A 267 15.97 -4.09 21.85
C VAL A 267 16.62 -5.40 22.27
N ARG A 268 17.84 -5.33 22.80
CA ARG A 268 18.68 -6.51 23.09
C ARG A 268 18.63 -6.98 24.55
N LYS A 269 18.08 -6.18 25.46
CA LYS A 269 18.21 -6.36 26.92
C LYS A 269 17.66 -7.70 27.43
N ASN A 270 16.64 -8.25 26.77
CA ASN A 270 15.97 -9.49 27.20
C ASN A 270 16.53 -10.74 26.51
N HIS A 271 17.52 -10.59 25.63
CA HIS A 271 18.15 -11.72 24.97
C HIS A 271 18.97 -12.51 25.98
N ALA A 272 18.47 -13.69 26.35
CA ALA A 272 19.09 -14.53 27.36
C ALA A 272 20.34 -15.28 26.83
N GLY A 273 20.54 -15.33 25.51
CA GLY A 273 21.61 -16.10 24.88
C GLY A 273 21.42 -17.62 25.00
N HIS A 274 20.21 -18.05 25.37
CA HIS A 274 19.76 -19.43 25.42
C HIS A 274 18.81 -19.71 24.24
N ASP A 275 18.54 -20.98 23.97
CA ASP A 275 17.46 -21.38 23.06
C ASP A 275 16.10 -21.14 23.74
N ASP A 276 15.66 -19.89 23.76
CA ASP A 276 14.33 -19.45 24.16
C ASP A 276 13.71 -18.54 23.09
N ASP A 277 12.46 -18.15 23.30
CA ASP A 277 11.71 -17.33 22.34
C ASP A 277 12.19 -15.86 22.29
N SER A 278 13.23 -15.45 23.05
CA SER A 278 13.65 -14.04 23.14
C SER A 278 14.22 -13.47 21.84
N ASN A 279 14.56 -14.31 20.86
CA ASN A 279 15.21 -13.92 19.60
C ASN A 279 14.50 -14.48 18.34
N ILE A 280 13.17 -14.70 18.39
CA ILE A 280 12.43 -15.24 17.25
C ILE A 280 11.85 -14.18 16.32
N ASP A 281 11.68 -12.95 16.79
CA ASP A 281 10.97 -11.91 16.05
C ASP A 281 11.82 -11.31 14.93
N ARG A 282 11.24 -11.13 13.74
CA ARG A 282 11.88 -10.46 12.60
C ARG A 282 11.02 -9.38 12.01
N ILE A 283 11.70 -8.39 11.44
CA ILE A 283 11.14 -7.46 10.48
C ILE A 283 11.79 -7.74 9.13
N ILE A 284 10.98 -7.96 8.10
CA ILE A 284 11.43 -8.10 6.72
C ILE A 284 10.95 -6.88 5.94
N ILE A 285 11.82 -6.27 5.14
CA ILE A 285 11.51 -5.09 4.33
C ILE A 285 11.78 -5.35 2.85
N SER A 286 10.90 -4.88 1.99
CA SER A 286 11.12 -4.77 0.54
C SER A 286 11.67 -3.38 0.21
N MET A 287 12.63 -3.31 -0.72
CA MET A 287 13.25 -2.05 -1.13
C MET A 287 12.97 -1.76 -2.61
N GLN A 288 12.32 -0.62 -2.90
CA GLN A 288 12.09 -0.14 -4.26
C GLN A 288 13.38 0.41 -4.91
N SER A 289 14.26 1.00 -4.10
CA SER A 289 15.57 1.54 -4.50
C SER A 289 16.48 1.67 -3.27
N ASP A 290 17.68 2.25 -3.40
CA ASP A 290 18.72 2.35 -2.34
C ASP A 290 18.18 2.71 -0.94
N ARG A 291 17.18 3.58 -0.87
CA ARG A 291 16.58 4.05 0.40
C ARG A 291 15.07 4.05 0.43
N VAL A 292 14.39 3.85 -0.69
CA VAL A 292 12.92 3.89 -0.73
C VAL A 292 12.39 2.53 -0.32
N LEU A 293 11.68 2.52 0.79
CA LEU A 293 11.05 1.32 1.33
C LEU A 293 9.73 1.08 0.61
N ASP A 294 9.51 -0.14 0.16
CA ASP A 294 8.29 -0.58 -0.52
C ASP A 294 7.30 -1.17 0.48
N ARG A 295 7.67 -2.29 1.13
CA ARG A 295 6.80 -3.05 2.04
C ARG A 295 7.51 -3.44 3.33
N ILE A 296 6.74 -3.62 4.39
CA ILE A 296 7.20 -4.02 5.72
C ILE A 296 6.41 -5.23 6.17
N TYR A 297 7.11 -6.22 6.70
CA TYR A 297 6.53 -7.43 7.25
C TYR A 297 7.11 -7.67 8.63
N VAL A 298 6.29 -8.24 9.50
CA VAL A 298 6.72 -8.82 10.77
C VAL A 298 6.47 -10.31 10.73
N THR A 299 7.39 -11.08 11.28
CA THR A 299 7.28 -12.53 11.36
C THR A 299 8.01 -13.07 12.58
N GLN A 300 7.85 -14.37 12.84
CA GLN A 300 8.60 -15.09 13.85
C GLN A 300 9.26 -16.32 13.24
N HIS A 301 10.45 -16.63 13.73
CA HIS A 301 11.13 -17.88 13.42
C HIS A 301 10.56 -19.02 14.26
N ASP A 302 10.20 -20.12 13.62
CA ASP A 302 9.78 -21.36 14.27
C ASP A 302 11.02 -22.26 14.49
N HIS A 303 11.43 -22.42 15.75
CA HIS A 303 12.57 -23.26 16.13
C HIS A 303 12.40 -24.74 15.76
N HIS A 304 11.17 -25.25 15.71
CA HIS A 304 10.89 -26.65 15.39
C HIS A 304 10.96 -26.90 13.87
N ARG A 305 10.58 -25.92 13.06
CA ARG A 305 10.62 -26.01 11.60
C ARG A 305 11.94 -25.54 11.00
N GLY A 306 12.71 -24.72 11.72
CA GLY A 306 13.89 -24.07 11.15
C GLY A 306 13.56 -23.06 10.04
N ALA A 307 12.35 -22.51 10.07
CA ALA A 307 11.78 -21.65 9.04
C ALA A 307 10.89 -20.57 9.68
N PHE A 308 10.48 -19.57 8.89
CA PHE A 308 9.51 -18.57 9.33
C PHE A 308 8.10 -19.15 9.37
N ASP A 309 7.28 -18.67 10.30
CA ASP A 309 5.89 -19.10 10.44
C ASP A 309 4.96 -18.25 9.55
N PRO A 310 4.38 -18.80 8.46
CA PRO A 310 3.51 -18.05 7.56
C PRO A 310 2.20 -17.61 8.23
N GLN A 311 1.73 -18.34 9.25
CA GLN A 311 0.51 -17.99 9.99
C GLN A 311 0.73 -16.85 10.98
N ARG A 312 2.01 -16.58 11.31
CA ARG A 312 2.46 -15.49 12.17
C ARG A 312 3.26 -14.45 11.39
N THR A 313 3.06 -14.41 10.08
CA THR A 313 3.64 -13.40 9.20
C THR A 313 2.56 -12.43 8.78
N TYR A 314 2.83 -11.15 9.01
CA TYR A 314 1.87 -10.08 8.73
C TYR A 314 2.56 -8.95 8.01
N ARG A 315 1.84 -8.29 7.11
CA ARG A 315 2.26 -7.01 6.56
C ARG A 315 1.99 -5.91 7.58
N ILE A 316 2.91 -4.96 7.72
CA ILE A 316 2.69 -3.75 8.50
C ILE A 316 2.34 -2.61 7.54
N SER A 317 1.23 -1.95 7.85
CA SER A 317 0.75 -0.81 7.07
C SER A 317 1.62 0.42 7.27
N LYS A 318 1.66 1.30 6.27
CA LYS A 318 2.32 2.61 6.39
C LYS A 318 1.67 3.45 7.51
N GLY A 319 0.35 3.36 7.62
CA GLY A 319 -0.43 4.00 8.67
C GLY A 319 -0.02 3.55 10.07
N LEU A 320 0.17 2.24 10.28
CA LEU A 320 0.58 1.68 11.56
C LEU A 320 2.00 2.14 11.95
N ILE A 321 2.94 2.21 11.00
CA ILE A 321 4.25 2.81 11.26
C ILE A 321 4.12 4.27 11.70
N SER A 322 3.24 5.05 11.07
CA SER A 322 2.97 6.43 11.47
C SER A 322 2.38 6.53 12.88
N ILE A 323 1.45 5.64 13.23
CA ILE A 323 0.86 5.57 14.58
C ILE A 323 1.95 5.25 15.60
N ILE A 324 2.73 4.18 15.39
CA ILE A 324 3.79 3.76 16.32
C ILE A 324 4.80 4.89 16.55
N ARG A 325 5.16 5.65 15.51
CA ARG A 325 6.09 6.79 15.62
C ARG A 325 5.62 7.94 16.50
N ASN A 326 4.32 8.00 16.80
CA ASN A 326 3.73 9.03 17.66
C ASN A 326 3.50 8.52 19.10
N LEU A 327 3.88 7.28 19.40
CA LEU A 327 3.80 6.69 20.73
C LEU A 327 5.18 6.64 21.37
N GLU A 328 5.22 6.83 22.69
CA GLU A 328 6.38 6.46 23.48
C GLU A 328 6.49 4.92 23.61
N LEU A 329 7.68 4.41 23.92
CA LEU A 329 7.91 2.96 24.00
C LEU A 329 6.98 2.31 25.03
N ASP A 330 6.79 2.94 26.19
CA ASP A 330 5.95 2.38 27.26
C ASP A 330 4.47 2.33 26.84
N GLU A 331 3.98 3.35 26.11
CA GLU A 331 2.61 3.38 25.57
C GLU A 331 2.38 2.23 24.56
N LEU A 332 3.34 2.01 23.65
CA LEU A 332 3.29 0.89 22.71
C LEU A 332 3.21 -0.47 23.44
N LEU A 333 4.02 -0.65 24.50
CA LEU A 333 4.05 -1.89 25.26
C LEU A 333 2.75 -2.11 26.06
N GLU A 334 2.16 -1.05 26.61
CA GLU A 334 0.88 -1.11 27.31
C GLU A 334 -0.28 -1.46 26.35
N GLU A 335 -0.39 -0.77 25.20
CA GLU A 335 -1.46 -1.02 24.22
C GLU A 335 -1.40 -2.42 23.60
N THR A 336 -0.21 -3.01 23.52
CA THR A 336 -0.02 -4.36 22.99
C THR A 336 -0.10 -5.46 24.05
N GLY A 337 -0.33 -5.10 25.32
CA GLY A 337 -0.45 -6.05 26.42
C GLY A 337 0.86 -6.80 26.72
N PHE A 338 2.01 -6.13 26.56
CA PHE A 338 3.32 -6.72 26.83
C PHE A 338 3.55 -6.91 28.34
N SER A 339 3.05 -8.03 28.88
CA SER A 339 3.19 -8.44 30.28
C SER A 339 4.39 -9.34 30.53
#